data_AF-A0A2N1MJY3-F1
#
_entry.id   AF-A0A2N1MJY3-F1
#
_cell.length_a   1.000
_cell.length_b   1.000
_cell.length_c   1.000
_cell.angle_alpha   90.00
_cell.angle_beta   90.00
_cell.angle_gamma   90.00
#
_symmetry.space_group_name_H-M   'P 1'
#
loop_
_entity.id
_entity.type
_entity.pdbx_description
1 polymer ?
#
loop_
_entity_poly.entity_id
_entity_poly.type
_entity_poly.pdbx_seq_one_letter_code
_entity_poly.pdbx_strand_id
1 'polypeptide(L)'
;MGIKMSTEDFAKLEGYGAHDENTKAIILKVAGWKPDGTDREIAKFLNTDITNGGLIRGIVTCCLDKQKTIIDQEHNEAVAFQQEIINTLTEKVNYLQEKIEQMHIFVAEKDKFIIEKDHRHTELE
;
A
#
# COMPACT_ATOMS: atom_id res chain seq x y z
N MET A 1 -25.59 7.33 -2.85
CA MET A 1 -24.70 7.44 -1.66
C MET A 1 -25.20 6.45 -0.62
N GLY A 2 -24.34 5.52 -0.17
CA GLY A 2 -24.69 4.44 0.75
C GLY A 2 -24.40 4.74 2.22
N ILE A 3 -24.79 3.83 3.09
CA ILE A 3 -24.54 3.91 4.53
C ILE A 3 -23.03 3.71 4.76
N LYS A 4 -22.34 4.71 5.30
CA LYS A 4 -20.97 4.55 5.83
C LYS A 4 -21.08 4.26 7.32
N MET A 5 -21.06 2.98 7.67
CA MET A 5 -21.13 2.53 9.07
C MET A 5 -19.74 2.34 9.66
N SER A 6 -19.45 3.08 10.73
CA SER A 6 -18.34 2.76 11.63
C SER A 6 -18.67 1.56 12.53
N THR A 7 -17.68 1.06 13.27
CA THR A 7 -17.90 0.02 14.29
C THR A 7 -18.89 0.46 15.38
N GLU A 8 -18.95 1.76 15.69
CA GLU A 8 -19.94 2.35 16.61
C GLU A 8 -21.34 2.42 16.00
N ASP A 9 -21.43 2.56 14.66
CA ASP A 9 -22.71 2.54 13.96
C ASP A 9 -23.30 1.13 13.87
N PHE A 10 -22.49 0.07 13.96
CA PHE A 10 -23.00 -1.30 14.12
C PHE A 10 -23.70 -1.50 15.47
N ALA A 11 -23.22 -0.86 16.55
CA ALA A 11 -23.90 -0.93 17.85
C ALA A 11 -25.31 -0.31 17.80
N LYS A 12 -25.52 0.71 16.96
CA LYS A 12 -26.84 1.32 16.74
C LYS A 12 -27.82 0.43 15.97
N LEU A 13 -27.36 -0.69 15.42
CA LEU A 13 -28.19 -1.70 14.75
C LEU A 13 -28.54 -2.88 15.67
N GLU A 14 -28.22 -2.82 16.96
CA GLU A 14 -28.60 -3.86 17.91
C GLU A 14 -30.12 -4.08 17.88
N GLY A 15 -30.54 -5.35 17.78
CA GLY A 15 -31.95 -5.71 17.68
C GLY A 15 -32.60 -5.48 16.31
N TYR A 16 -31.87 -4.93 15.31
CA TYR A 16 -32.42 -4.64 13.96
C TYR A 16 -33.23 -5.80 13.38
N GLY A 17 -32.74 -7.04 13.49
CA GLY A 17 -33.39 -8.23 12.95
C GLY A 17 -34.79 -8.50 13.52
N ALA A 18 -35.02 -8.13 14.79
CA ALA A 18 -36.26 -8.39 15.53
C ALA A 18 -37.37 -7.35 15.28
N HIS A 19 -37.06 -6.26 14.57
CA HIS A 19 -38.00 -5.18 14.32
C HIS A 19 -38.83 -5.38 13.03
N ASP A 20 -39.99 -4.73 12.98
CA ASP A 20 -40.80 -4.61 11.77
C ASP A 20 -40.11 -3.72 10.72
N GLU A 21 -40.63 -3.75 9.49
CA GLU A 21 -40.04 -3.05 8.35
C GLU A 21 -39.97 -1.54 8.53
N ASN A 22 -40.99 -0.91 9.14
CA ASN A 22 -40.98 0.54 9.38
C ASN A 22 -39.91 0.92 10.40
N THR A 23 -39.82 0.15 11.48
CA THR A 23 -38.80 0.38 12.52
C THR A 23 -37.39 0.15 11.96
N LYS A 24 -37.18 -0.89 11.17
CA LYS A 24 -35.92 -1.13 10.43
C LYS A 24 -35.55 0.05 9.54
N ALA A 25 -36.50 0.60 8.79
CA ALA A 25 -36.26 1.74 7.92
C ALA A 25 -35.91 3.02 8.70
N ILE A 26 -36.52 3.23 9.87
CA ILE A 26 -36.19 4.35 10.75
C ILE A 26 -34.76 4.22 11.28
N ILE A 27 -34.39 3.04 11.79
CA ILE A 27 -33.03 2.76 12.29
C ILE A 27 -31.99 3.08 11.22
N LEU A 28 -32.17 2.58 9.98
CA LEU A 28 -31.24 2.85 8.89
C LEU A 28 -31.20 4.33 8.51
N LYS A 29 -32.35 5.02 8.45
CA LYS A 29 -32.39 6.46 8.14
C LYS A 29 -31.64 7.30 9.18
N VAL A 30 -31.77 6.96 10.47
CA VAL A 30 -31.01 7.60 11.55
C VAL A 30 -29.50 7.35 11.38
N ALA A 31 -29.13 6.16 10.89
CA ALA A 31 -27.75 5.84 10.50
C ALA A 31 -27.30 6.49 9.18
N GLY A 32 -28.08 7.40 8.60
CA GLY A 32 -27.74 8.13 7.38
C GLY A 32 -28.09 7.43 6.07
N TRP A 33 -28.87 6.34 6.13
CA TRP A 33 -29.34 5.65 4.93
C TRP A 33 -30.26 6.54 4.09
N LYS A 34 -29.92 6.64 2.81
CA LYS A 34 -30.76 7.21 1.76
C LYS A 34 -31.03 6.11 0.74
N PRO A 35 -32.31 5.71 0.55
CA PRO A 35 -32.66 4.68 -0.41
C PRO A 35 -32.13 5.00 -1.81
N ASP A 36 -31.54 4.01 -2.45
CA ASP A 36 -30.86 4.13 -3.74
C ASP A 36 -31.29 3.03 -4.71
N GLY A 37 -31.03 3.20 -6.01
CA GLY A 37 -31.31 2.17 -7.02
C GLY A 37 -30.58 0.85 -6.73
N THR A 38 -29.36 0.93 -6.20
CA THR A 38 -28.57 -0.24 -5.78
C THR A 38 -29.26 -1.05 -4.67
N ASP A 39 -29.94 -0.38 -3.73
CA ASP A 39 -30.66 -1.08 -2.64
C ASP A 39 -31.79 -1.93 -3.22
N ARG A 40 -32.48 -1.43 -4.26
CA ARG A 40 -33.51 -2.19 -4.98
C ARG A 40 -32.94 -3.37 -5.75
N GLU A 41 -31.81 -3.19 -6.42
CA GLU A 41 -31.18 -4.30 -7.16
C GLU A 41 -30.71 -5.41 -6.22
N ILE A 42 -30.10 -5.05 -5.08
CA ILE A 42 -29.73 -6.01 -4.03
C ILE A 42 -30.97 -6.71 -3.47
N ALA A 43 -32.01 -5.94 -3.14
CA ALA A 43 -33.26 -6.47 -2.62
C ALA A 43 -33.91 -7.46 -3.59
N LYS A 44 -33.96 -7.12 -4.89
CA LYS A 44 -34.47 -7.98 -5.94
C LYS A 44 -33.63 -9.25 -6.11
N PHE A 45 -32.31 -9.12 -6.11
CA PHE A 45 -31.39 -10.24 -6.27
C PHE A 45 -31.51 -11.25 -5.12
N LEU A 46 -31.66 -10.77 -3.88
CA LEU A 46 -31.74 -11.60 -2.68
C LEU A 46 -33.16 -11.94 -2.24
N ASN A 47 -34.17 -11.54 -3.03
CA ASN A 47 -35.59 -11.69 -2.70
C ASN A 47 -35.93 -11.17 -1.29
N THR A 48 -35.53 -9.94 -1.00
CA THR A 48 -35.76 -9.26 0.28
C THR A 48 -36.31 -7.85 0.06
N ASP A 49 -36.61 -7.12 1.13
CA ASP A 49 -37.08 -5.74 1.06
C ASP A 49 -35.93 -4.74 0.83
N ILE A 50 -36.28 -3.54 0.36
CA ILE A 50 -35.31 -2.47 0.05
C ILE A 50 -34.50 -2.04 1.29
N THR A 51 -35.07 -2.18 2.49
CA THR A 51 -34.42 -1.82 3.74
C THR A 51 -33.27 -2.78 4.02
N ASN A 52 -33.49 -4.08 3.86
CA ASN A 52 -32.42 -5.08 3.95
C ASN A 52 -31.40 -4.92 2.81
N GLY A 53 -31.83 -4.55 1.60
CA GLY A 53 -30.91 -4.17 0.52
C GLY A 53 -29.99 -3.01 0.92
N GLY A 54 -30.54 -1.99 1.58
CA GLY A 54 -29.81 -0.85 2.15
C GLY A 54 -28.83 -1.24 3.24
N LEU A 55 -29.25 -2.10 4.17
CA LEU A 55 -28.38 -2.64 5.22
C LEU A 55 -27.20 -3.41 4.62
N ILE A 56 -27.47 -4.32 3.68
CA ILE A 56 -26.43 -5.14 3.04
C ILE A 56 -25.43 -4.24 2.31
N ARG A 57 -25.90 -3.25 1.55
CA ARG A 57 -25.00 -2.27 0.92
C ARG A 57 -24.14 -1.55 1.94
N GLY A 58 -24.72 -1.13 3.07
CA GLY A 58 -24.01 -0.52 4.18
C GLY A 58 -22.89 -1.40 4.70
N ILE A 59 -23.21 -2.64 5.08
CA ILE A 59 -22.22 -3.62 5.59
C ILE A 59 -21.09 -3.83 4.59
N VAL A 60 -21.41 -4.10 3.32
CA VAL A 60 -20.42 -4.35 2.27
C VAL A 60 -19.51 -3.15 2.07
N THR A 61 -20.06 -1.93 2.04
CA THR A 61 -19.27 -0.70 1.89
C THR A 61 -18.25 -0.56 3.02
N CYS A 62 -18.65 -0.86 4.25
CA CYS A 62 -17.76 -0.72 5.42
C CYS A 62 -16.64 -1.77 5.41
N CYS A 63 -16.95 -3.00 5.01
CA CYS A 63 -15.94 -4.04 4.83
C CYS A 63 -14.93 -3.66 3.74
N LEU A 64 -15.41 -3.13 2.61
CA LEU A 64 -14.55 -2.68 1.51
C LEU A 64 -13.66 -1.49 1.92
N ASP A 65 -14.20 -0.51 2.64
CA ASP A 65 -13.43 0.64 3.14
C ASP A 65 -12.32 0.20 4.12
N LYS A 66 -12.63 -0.76 5.01
CA LYS A 66 -11.62 -1.37 5.92
C LYS A 66 -10.55 -2.14 5.15
N GLN A 67 -10.95 -2.98 4.19
CA GLN A 67 -10.01 -3.71 3.34
C GLN A 67 -9.10 -2.76 2.56
N LYS A 68 -9.67 -1.69 1.99
CA LYS A 68 -8.90 -0.68 1.27
C LYS A 68 -7.82 -0.06 2.16
N THR A 69 -8.17 0.29 3.40
CA THR A 69 -7.21 0.88 4.35
C THR A 69 -6.05 -0.08 4.65
N ILE A 70 -6.34 -1.37 4.84
CA ILE A 70 -5.31 -2.40 5.06
C ILE A 70 -4.42 -2.55 3.83
N ILE A 71 -5.01 -2.66 2.64
CA ILE A 71 -4.26 -2.80 1.37
C ILE A 71 -3.38 -1.57 1.12
N ASP A 72 -3.89 -0.37 1.35
CA ASP A 72 -3.13 0.87 1.20
C ASP A 72 -1.95 0.90 2.18
N GLN A 73 -2.14 0.43 3.42
CA GLN A 73 -1.06 0.30 4.40
C GLN A 73 0.00 -0.72 3.96
N GLU A 74 -0.40 -1.94 3.61
CA GLU A 74 0.52 -3.00 3.15
C GLU A 74 1.30 -2.56 1.91
N HIS A 75 0.64 -1.86 0.98
CA HIS A 75 1.28 -1.32 -0.21
C HIS A 75 2.36 -0.29 0.16
N ASN A 76 2.06 0.64 1.07
CA ASN A 76 3.03 1.64 1.51
C ASN A 76 4.23 1.01 2.23
N GLU A 77 4.00 0.00 3.06
CA GLU A 77 5.06 -0.75 3.73
C GLU A 77 5.96 -1.48 2.72
N ALA A 78 5.37 -2.11 1.69
CA ALA A 78 6.14 -2.77 0.63
C ALA A 78 6.98 -1.78 -0.19
N VAL A 79 6.44 -0.61 -0.52
CA VAL A 79 7.18 0.45 -1.23
C VAL A 79 8.34 0.97 -0.39
N ALA A 80 8.12 1.22 0.91
CA ALA A 80 9.17 1.67 1.82
C ALA A 80 10.31 0.65 1.91
N PHE A 81 9.98 -0.63 2.05
CA PHE A 81 10.96 -1.71 2.08
C PHE A 81 11.76 -1.82 0.78
N GLN A 82 11.09 -1.71 -0.38
CA GLN A 82 11.78 -1.68 -1.67
C GLN A 82 12.74 -0.50 -1.78
N GLN A 83 12.34 0.69 -1.30
CA GLN A 83 13.21 1.86 -1.31
C GLN A 83 14.44 1.68 -0.42
N GLU A 84 14.29 1.03 0.74
CA GLU A 84 15.41 0.71 1.64
C GLU A 84 16.42 -0.24 0.96
N ILE A 85 15.93 -1.27 0.26
CA ILE A 85 16.78 -2.18 -0.53
C ILE A 85 17.52 -1.40 -1.61
N ILE A 86 16.82 -0.55 -2.37
CA ILE A 86 17.43 0.25 -3.44
C ILE A 86 18.54 1.13 -2.88
N ASN A 87 18.26 1.86 -1.80
CA ASN A 87 19.26 2.73 -1.16
C ASN A 87 20.50 1.94 -0.73
N THR A 88 20.30 0.79 -0.07
CA THR A 88 21.39 -0.08 0.38
C THR A 88 22.23 -0.60 -0.80
N LEU A 89 21.58 -0.98 -1.90
CA LEU A 89 22.28 -1.45 -3.10
C LEU A 89 23.04 -0.31 -3.77
N THR A 90 22.45 0.87 -3.86
CA THR A 90 23.10 2.07 -4.40
C THR A 90 24.36 2.43 -3.61
N GLU A 91 24.30 2.42 -2.27
CA GLU A 91 25.46 2.66 -1.41
C GLU A 91 26.58 1.64 -1.67
N LYS A 92 26.23 0.35 -1.79
CA LYS A 92 27.21 -0.70 -2.09
C LYS A 92 27.83 -0.53 -3.47
N VAL A 93 27.05 -0.16 -4.48
CA VAL A 93 27.55 0.10 -5.83
C VAL A 93 28.51 1.29 -5.82
N ASN A 94 28.14 2.39 -5.16
CA ASN A 94 28.99 3.58 -5.05
C ASN A 94 30.32 3.23 -4.35
N TYR A 95 30.27 2.50 -3.24
CA TYR A 95 31.48 2.05 -2.55
C TYR A 95 32.41 1.20 -3.44
N LEU A 96 31.84 0.27 -4.22
CA LEU A 96 32.64 -0.54 -5.14
C LEU A 96 33.24 0.30 -6.27
N GLN A 97 32.50 1.28 -6.79
CA GLN A 97 33.01 2.22 -7.81
C GLN A 97 34.20 3.02 -7.28
N GLU A 98 34.11 3.56 -6.07
CA GLU A 98 35.23 4.26 -5.43
C GLU A 98 36.46 3.36 -5.26
N LYS A 99 36.25 2.09 -4.88
CA LYS A 99 37.36 1.12 -4.75
C LYS A 99 38.00 0.76 -6.08
N ILE A 100 37.21 0.63 -7.14
CA ILE A 100 37.72 0.39 -8.49
C ILE A 100 38.55 1.58 -8.95
N GLU A 101 38.08 2.81 -8.72
CA GLU A 101 38.80 4.02 -9.09
C GLU A 101 40.14 4.15 -8.33
N GLN A 102 40.14 3.88 -7.02
CA GLN A 102 41.37 3.81 -6.23
C GLN A 102 42.36 2.77 -6.78
N MET A 103 41.88 1.60 -7.21
CA MET A 103 42.73 0.55 -7.76
C MET A 103 43.30 0.94 -9.13
N HIS A 104 42.52 1.59 -10.00
CA HIS A 104 43.02 2.13 -11.26
C HIS A 104 44.14 3.15 -11.07
N ILE A 105 44.00 4.07 -10.11
CA ILE A 105 45.05 5.04 -9.78
C ILE A 105 46.31 4.31 -9.31
N PHE A 106 46.18 3.35 -8.39
CA PHE A 106 47.32 2.60 -7.87
C PHE A 106 48.07 1.82 -8.96
N VAL A 107 47.34 1.18 -9.88
CA VAL A 107 47.94 0.46 -11.01
C VAL A 107 48.70 1.43 -11.93
N ALA A 108 48.10 2.58 -12.27
CA ALA A 108 48.76 3.58 -13.11
C ALA A 108 50.05 4.14 -12.47
N GLU A 109 50.06 4.37 -11.15
CA GLU A 109 51.25 4.80 -10.42
C GLU A 109 52.35 3.72 -10.43
N LYS A 110 51.97 2.45 -10.27
CA LYS A 110 52.89 1.32 -10.35
C LYS A 110 53.51 1.17 -11.73
N ASP A 111 52.71 1.26 -12.78
CA ASP A 111 53.19 1.18 -14.16
C ASP A 111 54.19 2.30 -14.45
N LYS A 112 53.89 3.55 -14.02
CA LYS A 112 54.81 4.68 -14.16
C LYS A 112 56.16 4.43 -13.45
N PHE A 113 56.12 3.92 -12.22
CA PHE A 113 57.33 3.61 -11.47
C PHE A 113 58.19 2.53 -12.15
N ILE A 114 57.57 1.50 -12.73
CA ILE A 114 58.27 0.45 -13.47
C ILE A 114 58.97 1.03 -14.70
N ILE A 115 58.25 1.82 -15.50
CA ILE A 115 58.79 2.48 -16.69
C ILE A 115 59.99 3.37 -16.34
N GLU A 116 59.89 4.20 -15.30
CA GLU A 116 60.99 5.07 -14.85
C GLU A 116 62.21 4.27 -14.37
N LYS A 117 61.99 3.12 -13.71
CA LYS A 117 63.08 2.25 -13.25
C LYS A 117 63.80 1.60 -14.43
N ASP A 118 63.06 1.10 -15.40
CA ASP A 118 63.65 0.45 -16.58
C ASP A 118 64.45 1.43 -17.43
N HIS A 119 63.97 2.68 -17.57
CA HIS A 119 64.69 3.74 -18.29
C HIS A 119 66.04 4.07 -17.65
N ARG A 120 66.08 4.21 -16.31
CA ARG A 120 67.34 4.45 -15.58
C ARG A 120 68.34 3.30 -15.70
N HIS A 121 67.86 2.05 -15.85
CA HIS A 121 68.74 0.91 -16.05
C HIS A 121 69.37 0.90 -17.44
N THR A 122 68.65 1.36 -18.46
CA THR A 122 69.16 1.43 -19.85
C THR A 122 70.12 2.59 -20.09
N GLU A 123 70.10 3.64 -19.26
CA GLU A 123 71.06 4.76 -19.33
C GLU A 123 72.41 4.47 -18.62
N LEU A 124 72.52 3.37 -17.88
CA LEU A 124 73.71 2.98 -17.10
C LEU A 124 74.52 1.83 -17.75
N GLU A 125 74.06 1.27 -18.86
CA GLU A 125 74.76 0.27 -19.70
C GLU A 125 75.39 0.92 -20.94
#